data_AF-A0A8C5AD50-F1
#
_entry.id   AF-A0A8C5AD50-F1
#
_cell.length_a   1.000
_cell.length_b   1.000
_cell.length_c   1.000
_cell.angle_alpha   90.00
_cell.angle_beta   90.00
_cell.angle_gamma   90.00
#
_symmetry.space_group_name_H-M   'P 1'
#
loop_
_entity.id
_entity.type
_entity.pdbx_description
1 polymer ?
#
loop_
_entity_poly.entity_id
_entity_poly.type
_entity_poly.pdbx_seq_one_letter_code
_entity_poly.pdbx_strand_id
1 'polypeptide(L)'
;MNPSSLLSQSTPQLPGGLCGLGTPALGVSALGVSALGASAGPGVSEMELQKLLIDERMRCENHKMNYLTLKAEHTRLQEELSRAQAEVRELQGERTARQEKLQLQLAELRGELLDKTRALEESRLQVMTPQRLDLLRAQLQQEMEAPVRERFNKLEEEAERYRSEYNKLRYTYTLLKAQAEHQQQESARTLEERNMHFELSHLERDGRRVEVLLREKAQLHLRLKSMEAEVQADNVQRIQVRQLAESQAALKSLEAERQSVRSQLERVESEMRLAYEQNSTLTGRLHKAEREVSSLTDQVEGLKHSHKLDLNNVRLECARSKGELERERNALQGQMDGRRSADSVSVLRASLSLPPKEVLVEKEREMVRRVQSAREDELHKMAILHEEKLEVENRLSELEQQRALQDTAGHAHREEWEERLRGAQLGEESARKELQNLRSGRGAAVLQANDLTNAIRVFWSTVLTVLSRPLPPVSQQNQELGVRMGTLVHTEGGLQASNQRLKDAQDILREELRAARAQAERSQHDAGRVLEERQVQWLEEKHGLQAEQDLLQHKYGQAKERLHRAAGAQKKVRRPAFLPSSLFPPPPSAQVTVRTLSSNQHNFYFLKIFSFNLGFNVFSISVESMK
;
A
#
# COMPACT_ATOMS: atom_id res chain seq x y z
N MET A 1 -41.33 19.63 -42.14
CA MET A 1 -42.70 19.92 -42.61
C MET A 1 -42.72 21.39 -43.00
N ASN A 2 -42.85 21.68 -44.31
CA ASN A 2 -42.89 23.02 -44.89
C ASN A 2 -44.27 23.25 -45.52
N PRO A 3 -44.79 24.47 -45.42
CA PRO A 3 -45.37 25.17 -46.57
C PRO A 3 -44.85 26.62 -46.62
N SER A 4 -44.87 27.39 -47.70
CA SER A 4 -45.06 27.17 -49.12
C SER A 4 -44.53 28.44 -49.78
N SER A 5 -43.74 28.24 -50.81
CA SER A 5 -43.17 29.23 -51.72
C SER A 5 -44.19 29.67 -52.77
N LEU A 6 -44.37 30.98 -53.00
CA LEU A 6 -44.84 31.50 -54.28
C LEU A 6 -44.21 32.88 -54.55
N LEU A 7 -43.17 32.86 -55.39
CA LEU A 7 -42.69 33.97 -56.21
C LEU A 7 -43.39 33.86 -57.58
N SER A 8 -43.88 34.97 -58.13
CA SER A 8 -44.16 35.08 -59.56
C SER A 8 -43.82 36.48 -60.07
N GLN A 9 -42.79 36.52 -60.91
CA GLN A 9 -42.50 37.60 -61.85
C GLN A 9 -43.56 37.60 -62.96
N SER A 10 -43.95 38.78 -63.45
CA SER A 10 -44.32 38.98 -64.87
C SER A 10 -44.68 40.45 -65.17
N THR A 11 -43.86 41.09 -66.00
CA THR A 11 -44.28 42.06 -67.04
C THR A 11 -44.14 41.35 -68.41
N PRO A 12 -44.60 41.88 -69.56
CA PRO A 12 -45.60 42.92 -69.85
C PRO A 12 -46.66 42.46 -70.90
N GLN A 13 -47.70 43.27 -71.18
CA GLN A 13 -48.25 43.46 -72.54
C GLN A 13 -49.34 44.57 -72.59
N LEU A 14 -49.18 45.50 -73.53
CA LEU A 14 -50.24 46.29 -74.20
C LEU A 14 -51.14 45.34 -75.02
N PRO A 15 -52.43 45.63 -75.32
CA PRO A 15 -52.95 46.75 -76.12
C PRO A 15 -54.26 47.35 -75.53
N GLY A 16 -54.99 48.36 -76.00
CA GLY A 16 -55.12 49.12 -77.25
C GLY A 16 -56.58 49.65 -77.30
N GLY A 17 -56.82 50.81 -77.95
CA GLY A 17 -58.16 51.37 -78.25
C GLY A 17 -58.81 52.09 -77.06
N LEU A 18 -59.46 53.26 -77.17
CA LEU A 18 -60.23 53.90 -78.25
C LEU A 18 -60.02 55.42 -78.13
N CYS A 19 -59.63 56.14 -79.18
CA CYS A 19 -60.53 56.80 -80.13
C CYS A 19 -61.79 57.42 -79.49
N GLY A 20 -61.73 58.72 -79.23
CA GLY A 20 -62.86 59.58 -78.91
C GLY A 20 -62.62 60.97 -79.49
N LEU A 21 -62.80 61.08 -80.81
CA LEU A 21 -62.93 62.33 -81.55
C LEU A 21 -64.11 63.15 -80.97
N GLY A 22 -63.84 64.41 -80.63
CA GLY A 22 -64.83 65.42 -80.31
C GLY A 22 -64.37 66.75 -80.89
N THR A 23 -64.77 66.99 -82.12
CA THR A 23 -64.44 68.12 -83.00
C THR A 23 -64.82 69.50 -82.45
N PRO A 24 -64.19 70.56 -83.00
CA PRO A 24 -64.42 71.95 -82.62
C PRO A 24 -65.71 72.50 -83.24
N ALA A 25 -66.45 73.32 -82.51
CA ALA A 25 -67.58 74.06 -83.07
C ALA A 25 -67.09 75.43 -83.57
N LEU A 26 -66.93 75.51 -84.88
CA LEU A 26 -66.90 76.74 -85.68
C LEU A 26 -68.24 77.49 -85.49
N GLY A 27 -68.17 78.73 -85.01
CA GLY A 27 -69.24 79.72 -85.12
C GLY A 27 -68.90 80.69 -86.25
N VAL A 28 -69.43 80.42 -87.44
CA VAL A 28 -69.32 81.26 -88.63
C VAL A 28 -70.17 82.52 -88.49
N SER A 29 -69.61 83.60 -89.02
CA SER A 29 -70.17 84.91 -89.40
C SER A 29 -71.69 85.02 -89.56
N ALA A 30 -72.25 86.10 -89.03
CA ALA A 30 -73.44 86.76 -89.57
C ALA A 30 -73.14 88.23 -89.80
N LEU A 31 -72.85 88.55 -91.07
CA LEU A 31 -72.92 89.87 -91.67
C LEU A 31 -74.37 90.36 -91.58
N GLY A 32 -74.57 91.51 -90.94
CA GLY A 32 -75.82 92.27 -90.95
C GLY A 32 -75.58 93.64 -91.57
N VAL A 33 -75.55 93.67 -92.90
CA VAL A 33 -75.63 94.91 -93.69
C VAL A 33 -77.08 95.40 -93.66
N SER A 34 -77.30 96.63 -93.21
CA SER A 34 -78.49 97.41 -93.52
C SER A 34 -78.02 98.77 -94.02
N ALA A 35 -78.12 98.96 -95.33
CA ALA A 35 -77.88 100.21 -96.03
C ALA A 35 -79.22 100.75 -96.56
N LEU A 36 -79.29 102.09 -96.64
CA LEU A 36 -80.25 103.03 -97.27
C LEU A 36 -80.86 103.96 -96.23
N GLY A 37 -80.75 105.29 -96.28
CA GLY A 37 -80.11 106.31 -97.13
C GLY A 37 -80.22 107.63 -96.33
N ALA A 38 -79.72 108.82 -96.66
CA ALA A 38 -79.01 109.50 -97.72
C ALA A 38 -78.10 110.54 -96.98
N SER A 39 -77.09 111.23 -97.49
CA SER A 39 -76.86 111.87 -98.79
C SER A 39 -75.40 112.37 -98.85
N ALA A 40 -74.80 112.28 -100.03
CA ALA A 40 -73.74 113.13 -100.61
C ALA A 40 -72.56 113.65 -99.74
N GLY A 41 -71.34 113.18 -100.04
CA GLY A 41 -70.08 113.89 -99.71
C GLY A 41 -68.82 113.03 -99.94
N PRO A 42 -67.99 113.24 -100.99
CA PRO A 42 -66.89 112.34 -101.38
C PRO A 42 -65.67 112.27 -100.44
N GLY A 43 -65.72 112.79 -99.21
CA GLY A 43 -64.55 112.93 -98.32
C GLY A 43 -64.66 112.27 -96.93
N VAL A 44 -65.83 111.74 -96.53
CA VAL A 44 -66.07 111.17 -95.18
C VAL A 44 -65.76 109.67 -95.12
N SER A 45 -65.90 108.95 -96.23
CA SER A 45 -65.63 107.51 -96.34
C SER A 45 -64.14 107.15 -96.27
N GLU A 46 -63.24 108.08 -96.60
CA GLU A 46 -61.79 107.84 -96.60
C GLU A 46 -61.19 107.88 -95.18
N MET A 47 -61.68 108.78 -94.32
CA MET A 47 -61.23 108.92 -92.94
C MET A 47 -61.72 107.77 -92.03
N GLU A 48 -62.93 107.27 -92.27
CA GLU A 48 -63.44 106.05 -91.61
C GLU A 48 -62.65 104.80 -92.02
N LEU A 49 -62.28 104.69 -93.30
CA LEU A 49 -61.43 103.60 -93.80
C LEU A 49 -60.02 103.65 -93.20
N GLN A 50 -59.41 104.84 -93.07
CA GLN A 50 -58.12 104.99 -92.40
C GLN A 50 -58.15 104.59 -90.93
N LYS A 51 -59.22 104.97 -90.20
CA LYS A 51 -59.41 104.54 -88.80
C LYS A 51 -59.54 103.02 -88.70
N LEU A 52 -60.35 102.39 -89.55
CA LEU A 52 -60.48 100.94 -89.59
C LEU A 52 -59.14 100.23 -89.87
N LEU A 53 -58.30 100.79 -90.76
CA LEU A 53 -56.97 100.25 -91.04
C LEU A 53 -56.01 100.38 -89.83
N ILE A 54 -56.09 101.47 -89.07
CA ILE A 54 -55.30 101.65 -87.84
C ILE A 54 -55.76 100.67 -86.77
N ASP A 55 -57.08 100.57 -86.54
CA ASP A 55 -57.66 99.63 -85.58
C ASP A 55 -57.31 98.18 -85.93
N GLU A 56 -57.30 97.83 -87.22
CA GLU A 56 -56.95 96.49 -87.67
C GLU A 56 -55.44 96.21 -87.56
N ARG A 57 -54.57 97.21 -87.81
CA ARG A 57 -53.12 97.09 -87.54
C ARG A 57 -52.86 96.89 -86.06
N MET A 58 -53.51 97.66 -85.19
CA MET A 58 -53.41 97.50 -83.73
C MET A 58 -53.92 96.13 -83.28
N ARG A 59 -55.01 95.63 -83.87
CA ARG A 59 -55.50 94.27 -83.62
C ARG A 59 -54.48 93.21 -84.03
N CYS A 60 -53.89 93.35 -85.22
CA CYS A 60 -52.84 92.46 -85.71
C CYS A 60 -51.58 92.49 -84.82
N GLU A 61 -51.15 93.67 -84.38
CA GLU A 61 -50.03 93.83 -83.45
C GLU A 61 -50.33 93.20 -82.08
N ASN A 62 -51.54 93.40 -81.54
CA ASN A 62 -51.98 92.76 -80.30
C ASN A 62 -52.03 91.23 -80.43
N HIS A 63 -52.54 90.68 -81.54
CA HIS A 63 -52.52 89.24 -81.79
C HIS A 63 -51.09 88.70 -81.92
N LYS A 64 -50.20 89.43 -82.56
CA LYS A 64 -48.77 89.09 -82.64
C LYS A 64 -48.12 89.10 -81.25
N MET A 65 -48.37 90.12 -80.44
CA MET A 65 -47.86 90.21 -79.07
C MET A 65 -48.41 89.06 -78.22
N ASN A 66 -49.71 88.79 -78.26
CA ASN A 66 -50.34 87.68 -77.54
C ASN A 66 -49.77 86.32 -77.96
N TYR A 67 -49.54 86.10 -79.26
CA TYR A 67 -48.90 84.88 -79.75
C TYR A 67 -47.46 84.74 -79.22
N LEU A 68 -46.69 85.82 -79.18
CA LEU A 68 -45.32 85.80 -78.64
C LEU A 68 -45.32 85.52 -77.13
N THR A 69 -46.22 86.13 -76.36
CA THR A 69 -46.39 85.85 -74.92
C THR A 69 -46.78 84.40 -74.69
N LEU A 70 -47.77 83.90 -75.43
CA LEU A 70 -48.22 82.51 -75.29
C LEU A 70 -47.12 81.51 -75.68
N LYS A 71 -46.32 81.82 -76.71
CA LYS A 71 -45.17 81.01 -77.09
C LYS A 71 -44.11 80.98 -75.99
N ALA A 72 -43.81 82.12 -75.36
CA ALA A 72 -42.87 82.22 -74.25
C ALA A 72 -43.36 81.45 -73.01
N GLU A 73 -44.66 81.56 -72.69
CA GLU A 73 -45.29 80.80 -71.61
C GLU A 73 -45.27 79.29 -71.90
N HIS A 74 -45.58 78.89 -73.13
CA HIS A 74 -45.51 77.48 -73.53
C HIS A 74 -44.09 76.93 -73.37
N THR A 75 -43.06 77.65 -73.81
CA THR A 75 -41.66 77.24 -73.62
C THR A 75 -41.28 77.15 -72.15
N ARG A 76 -41.73 78.12 -71.33
CA ARG A 76 -41.48 78.11 -69.89
C ARG A 76 -42.13 76.91 -69.21
N LEU A 77 -43.41 76.62 -69.50
CA LEU A 77 -44.12 75.46 -68.95
C LEU A 77 -43.51 74.14 -69.42
N GLN A 78 -43.02 74.08 -70.66
CA GLN A 78 -42.31 72.92 -71.19
C GLN A 78 -40.99 72.67 -70.44
N GLU A 79 -40.23 73.73 -70.16
CA GLU A 79 -39.04 73.64 -69.32
C GLU A 79 -39.37 73.20 -67.89
N GLU A 80 -40.40 73.80 -67.27
CA GLU A 80 -40.85 73.43 -65.92
C GLU A 80 -41.31 71.95 -65.86
N LEU A 81 -42.04 71.48 -66.87
CA LEU A 81 -42.41 70.06 -66.99
C LEU A 81 -41.17 69.18 -67.13
N SER A 82 -40.18 69.57 -67.92
CA SER A 82 -38.94 68.80 -68.09
C SER A 82 -38.11 68.73 -66.81
N ARG A 83 -38.06 69.82 -66.03
CA ARG A 83 -37.40 69.88 -64.71
C ARG A 83 -38.11 68.97 -63.71
N ALA A 84 -39.44 69.07 -63.60
CA ALA A 84 -40.22 68.21 -62.73
C ALA A 84 -40.08 66.72 -63.10
N GLN A 85 -40.02 66.39 -64.40
CA GLN A 85 -39.75 65.02 -64.85
C GLN A 85 -38.35 64.53 -64.48
N ALA A 86 -37.33 65.39 -64.52
CA ALA A 86 -35.98 65.05 -64.09
C ALA A 86 -35.92 64.80 -62.57
N GLU A 87 -36.52 65.69 -61.77
CA GLU A 87 -36.60 65.55 -60.31
C GLU A 87 -37.31 64.25 -59.91
N VAL A 88 -38.42 63.90 -60.57
CA VAL A 88 -39.11 62.63 -60.30
C VAL A 88 -38.23 61.43 -60.62
N ARG A 89 -37.43 61.46 -61.69
CA ARG A 89 -36.50 60.37 -62.03
C ARG A 89 -35.37 60.25 -61.00
N GLU A 90 -34.82 61.38 -60.54
CA GLU A 90 -33.79 61.37 -59.49
C GLU A 90 -34.35 60.82 -58.18
N LEU A 91 -35.50 61.30 -57.72
CA LEU A 91 -36.16 60.80 -56.51
C LEU A 91 -36.51 59.31 -56.61
N GLN A 92 -36.89 58.82 -57.80
CA GLN A 92 -37.08 57.40 -58.05
C GLN A 92 -35.77 56.63 -57.91
N GLY A 93 -34.67 57.12 -58.48
CA GLY A 93 -33.34 56.53 -58.36
C GLY A 93 -32.82 56.50 -56.92
N GLU A 94 -33.04 57.57 -56.15
CA GLU A 94 -32.67 57.57 -54.73
C GLU A 94 -33.53 56.61 -53.91
N ARG A 95 -34.83 56.51 -54.22
CA ARG A 95 -35.73 55.54 -53.57
C ARG A 95 -35.27 54.11 -53.85
N THR A 96 -34.89 53.77 -55.08
CA THR A 96 -34.39 52.43 -55.43
C THR A 96 -33.06 52.16 -54.75
N ALA A 97 -32.13 53.11 -54.73
CA ALA A 97 -30.84 52.94 -54.05
C ALA A 97 -30.99 52.74 -52.52
N ARG A 98 -31.91 53.48 -51.88
CA ARG A 98 -32.24 53.28 -50.46
C ARG A 98 -32.86 51.90 -50.23
N GLN A 99 -33.74 51.45 -51.12
CA GLN A 99 -34.35 50.13 -51.04
C GLN A 99 -33.32 49.01 -51.19
N GLU A 100 -32.39 49.11 -52.14
CA GLU A 100 -31.29 48.15 -52.32
C GLU A 100 -30.37 48.10 -51.08
N LYS A 101 -30.04 49.26 -50.50
CA LYS A 101 -29.24 49.33 -49.27
C LYS A 101 -29.92 48.61 -48.10
N LEU A 102 -31.24 48.82 -47.92
CA LEU A 102 -32.01 48.12 -46.89
C LEU A 102 -32.08 46.62 -47.17
N GLN A 103 -32.20 46.20 -48.44
CA GLN A 103 -32.20 44.78 -48.81
C GLN A 103 -30.86 44.10 -48.50
N LEU A 104 -29.73 44.78 -48.75
CA LEU A 104 -28.40 44.27 -48.40
C LEU A 104 -28.24 44.13 -46.87
N GLN A 105 -28.62 45.14 -46.09
CA GLN A 105 -28.57 45.08 -44.63
C GLN A 105 -29.46 43.95 -44.06
N LEU A 106 -30.64 43.74 -44.65
CA LEU A 106 -31.50 42.62 -44.26
C LEU A 106 -30.88 41.26 -44.59
N ALA A 107 -30.13 41.14 -45.69
CA ALA A 107 -29.42 39.92 -46.05
C ALA A 107 -28.25 39.65 -45.08
N GLU A 108 -27.47 40.67 -44.72
CA GLU A 108 -26.39 40.59 -43.74
C GLU A 108 -26.90 40.13 -42.37
N LEU A 109 -27.95 40.77 -41.85
CA LEU A 109 -28.54 40.40 -40.56
C LEU A 109 -29.11 38.98 -40.55
N ARG A 110 -29.68 38.51 -41.67
CA ARG A 110 -30.13 37.12 -41.83
C ARG A 110 -28.95 36.15 -41.81
N GLY A 111 -27.83 36.51 -42.44
CA GLY A 111 -26.59 35.73 -42.40
C GLY A 111 -26.03 35.61 -40.98
N GLU A 112 -25.87 36.73 -40.27
CA GLU A 112 -25.40 36.74 -38.89
C GLU A 112 -26.28 35.91 -37.94
N LEU A 113 -27.60 35.95 -38.14
CA LEU A 113 -28.54 35.17 -37.34
C LEU A 113 -28.35 33.66 -37.58
N LEU A 114 -28.11 33.24 -38.83
CA LEU A 114 -27.82 31.86 -39.16
C LEU A 114 -26.50 31.39 -38.54
N ASP A 115 -25.45 32.21 -38.61
CA ASP A 115 -24.14 31.87 -38.04
C ASP A 115 -24.21 31.80 -36.50
N LYS A 116 -24.93 32.72 -35.84
CA LYS A 116 -25.19 32.64 -34.39
C LYS A 116 -26.00 31.40 -34.01
N THR A 117 -26.96 30.99 -34.84
CA THR A 117 -27.75 29.78 -34.60
C THR A 117 -26.86 28.54 -34.68
N ARG A 118 -25.99 28.45 -35.69
CA ARG A 118 -25.00 27.36 -35.82
C ARG A 118 -24.04 27.31 -34.64
N ALA A 119 -23.47 28.44 -34.22
CA ALA A 119 -22.58 28.51 -33.06
C ALA A 119 -23.27 28.07 -31.75
N LEU A 120 -24.55 28.38 -31.60
CA LEU A 120 -25.37 27.95 -30.45
C LEU A 120 -25.61 26.43 -30.48
N GLU A 121 -25.89 25.86 -31.64
CA GLU A 121 -26.02 24.41 -31.83
C GLU A 121 -24.70 23.67 -31.56
N GLU A 122 -23.58 24.18 -32.06
CA GLU A 122 -22.24 23.65 -31.77
C GLU A 122 -21.93 23.67 -30.27
N SER A 123 -22.23 24.79 -29.59
CA SER A 123 -22.05 24.92 -28.14
C SER A 123 -22.94 23.93 -27.37
N ARG A 124 -24.19 23.72 -27.80
CA ARG A 124 -25.08 22.70 -27.22
C ARG A 124 -24.54 21.28 -27.35
N LEU A 125 -23.86 20.97 -28.45
CA LEU A 125 -23.22 19.66 -28.65
C LEU A 125 -21.96 19.47 -27.79
N GLN A 126 -21.28 20.57 -27.42
CA GLN A 126 -20.12 20.52 -26.52
C GLN A 126 -20.51 20.33 -25.04
N VAL A 127 -21.70 20.77 -24.64
CA VAL A 127 -22.18 20.57 -23.26
C VAL A 127 -22.35 19.08 -22.99
N MET A 128 -21.73 18.60 -21.91
CA MET A 128 -21.83 17.20 -21.48
C MET A 128 -23.30 16.78 -21.34
N THR A 129 -23.71 15.84 -22.17
CA THR A 129 -25.05 15.24 -22.10
C THR A 129 -25.22 14.47 -20.80
N PRO A 130 -26.41 14.47 -20.16
CA PRO A 130 -26.68 13.72 -18.94
C PRO A 130 -26.28 12.25 -19.03
N GLN A 131 -26.54 11.57 -20.16
CA GLN A 131 -26.20 10.17 -20.34
C GLN A 131 -24.68 9.91 -20.24
N ARG A 132 -23.87 10.80 -20.83
CA ARG A 132 -22.40 10.70 -20.76
C ARG A 132 -21.90 11.00 -19.34
N LEU A 133 -22.58 11.90 -18.63
CA LEU A 133 -22.28 12.23 -17.24
C LEU A 133 -22.60 11.05 -16.32
N ASP A 134 -23.72 10.36 -16.53
CA ASP A 134 -24.09 9.15 -15.81
C ASP A 134 -23.12 7.99 -16.08
N LEU A 135 -22.66 7.84 -17.34
CA LEU A 135 -21.64 6.86 -17.71
C LEU A 135 -20.30 7.14 -17.00
N LEU A 136 -19.88 8.41 -16.96
CA LEU A 136 -18.69 8.83 -16.22
C LEU A 136 -18.84 8.63 -14.70
N ARG A 137 -20.03 8.90 -14.14
CA ARG A 137 -20.32 8.61 -12.72
C ARG A 137 -20.24 7.12 -12.44
N ALA A 138 -20.81 6.27 -13.30
CA ALA A 138 -20.74 4.83 -13.15
C ALA A 138 -19.30 4.30 -13.29
N GLN A 139 -18.52 4.84 -14.21
CA GLN A 139 -17.09 4.51 -14.36
C GLN A 139 -16.28 4.93 -13.13
N LEU A 140 -16.42 6.17 -12.66
CA LEU A 140 -15.78 6.64 -11.43
C LEU A 140 -16.19 5.79 -10.22
N GLN A 141 -17.48 5.47 -10.11
CA GLN A 141 -17.98 4.63 -9.03
C GLN A 141 -17.38 3.22 -9.11
N GLN A 142 -17.27 2.62 -10.30
CA GLN A 142 -16.62 1.33 -10.49
C GLN A 142 -15.11 1.38 -10.16
N GLU A 143 -14.39 2.40 -10.62
CA GLU A 143 -12.95 2.59 -10.36
C GLU A 143 -12.65 2.79 -8.87
N MET A 144 -13.56 3.44 -8.14
CA MET A 144 -13.40 3.68 -6.70
C MET A 144 -13.86 2.50 -5.85
N GLU A 145 -14.97 1.84 -6.22
CA GLU A 145 -15.56 0.75 -5.42
C GLU A 145 -14.88 -0.60 -5.67
N ALA A 146 -14.46 -0.92 -6.89
CA ALA A 146 -13.79 -2.18 -7.21
C ALA A 146 -12.54 -2.47 -6.34
N PRO A 147 -11.56 -1.56 -6.20
CA PRO A 147 -10.38 -1.83 -5.39
C PRO A 147 -10.71 -1.95 -3.89
N VAL A 148 -11.75 -1.26 -3.42
CA VAL A 148 -12.22 -1.39 -2.04
C VAL A 148 -12.85 -2.76 -1.82
N ARG A 149 -13.74 -3.21 -2.71
CA ARG A 149 -14.33 -4.56 -2.66
C ARG A 149 -13.27 -5.66 -2.72
N GLU A 150 -12.27 -5.52 -3.60
CA GLU A 150 -11.16 -6.48 -3.68
C GLU A 150 -10.33 -6.52 -2.38
N ARG A 151 -10.06 -5.37 -1.76
CA ARG A 151 -9.37 -5.33 -0.46
C ARG A 151 -10.20 -5.98 0.64
N PHE A 152 -11.51 -5.74 0.67
CA PHE A 152 -12.42 -6.41 1.62
C PHE A 152 -12.42 -7.93 1.42
N ASN A 153 -12.57 -8.41 0.18
CA ASN A 153 -12.54 -9.85 -0.12
C ASN A 153 -11.21 -10.50 0.32
N LYS A 154 -10.07 -9.84 0.09
CA LYS A 154 -8.76 -10.34 0.55
C LYS A 154 -8.68 -10.43 2.08
N LEU A 155 -9.19 -9.42 2.79
CA LEU A 155 -9.23 -9.43 4.25
C LEU A 155 -10.18 -10.52 4.78
N GLU A 156 -11.30 -10.76 4.11
CA GLU A 156 -12.22 -11.85 4.43
C GLU A 156 -11.57 -13.22 4.22
N GLU A 157 -10.88 -13.42 3.09
CA GLU A 157 -10.11 -14.65 2.82
C GLU A 157 -9.02 -14.88 3.87
N GLU A 158 -8.27 -13.83 4.26
CA GLU A 158 -7.26 -13.92 5.32
C GLU A 158 -7.89 -14.29 6.66
N ALA A 159 -9.03 -13.66 7.01
CA ALA A 159 -9.77 -14.00 8.23
C ALA A 159 -10.26 -15.46 8.23
N GLU A 160 -10.73 -15.96 7.08
CA GLU A 160 -11.14 -17.36 6.93
C GLU A 160 -9.96 -18.33 7.01
N ARG A 161 -8.81 -17.96 6.44
CA ARG A 161 -7.55 -18.72 6.59
C ARG A 161 -7.16 -18.81 8.06
N TYR A 162 -7.11 -17.70 8.79
CA TYR A 162 -6.80 -17.70 10.22
C TYR A 162 -7.82 -18.50 11.05
N ARG A 163 -9.12 -18.42 10.75
CA ARG A 163 -10.14 -19.28 11.39
C ARG A 163 -9.87 -20.76 11.13
N SER A 164 -9.50 -21.12 9.91
CA SER A 164 -9.19 -22.50 9.54
C SER A 164 -7.93 -23.03 10.26
N GLU A 165 -6.88 -22.22 10.34
CA GLU A 165 -5.64 -22.55 11.04
C GLU A 165 -5.85 -22.66 12.54
N TYR A 166 -6.60 -21.72 13.13
CA TYR A 166 -7.01 -21.79 14.53
C TYR A 166 -7.78 -23.08 14.83
N ASN A 167 -8.74 -23.45 13.97
CA ASN A 167 -9.49 -24.69 14.13
C ASN A 167 -8.57 -25.92 14.04
N LYS A 168 -7.66 -25.98 13.06
CA LYS A 168 -6.65 -27.05 12.95
C LYS A 168 -5.80 -27.14 14.22
N LEU A 169 -5.26 -26.00 14.68
CA LEU A 169 -4.43 -25.94 15.88
C LEU A 169 -5.21 -26.38 17.12
N ARG A 170 -6.45 -25.95 17.26
CA ARG A 170 -7.35 -26.38 18.34
C ARG A 170 -7.54 -27.90 18.35
N TYR A 171 -7.80 -28.51 17.19
CA TYR A 171 -7.90 -29.97 17.08
C TYR A 171 -6.61 -30.67 17.47
N THR A 172 -5.45 -30.20 16.98
CA THR A 172 -4.16 -30.79 17.34
C THR A 172 -3.83 -30.64 18.83
N TYR A 173 -4.18 -29.50 19.43
CA TYR A 173 -4.02 -29.26 20.86
C TYR A 173 -4.87 -30.24 21.68
N THR A 174 -6.14 -30.42 21.33
CA THR A 174 -7.01 -31.39 22.00
C THR A 174 -6.47 -32.82 21.88
N LEU A 175 -5.96 -33.20 20.70
CA LEU A 175 -5.37 -34.52 20.49
C LEU A 175 -4.12 -34.74 21.35
N LEU A 176 -3.18 -33.78 21.34
CA LEU A 176 -1.95 -33.84 22.12
C LEU A 176 -2.24 -33.84 23.63
N LYS A 177 -3.22 -33.06 24.08
CA LYS A 177 -3.65 -33.05 25.47
C LYS A 177 -4.18 -34.42 25.90
N ALA A 178 -5.04 -35.04 25.09
CA ALA A 178 -5.55 -36.38 25.36
C ALA A 178 -4.43 -37.44 25.39
N GLN A 179 -3.44 -37.34 24.49
CA GLN A 179 -2.27 -38.23 24.49
C GLN A 179 -1.41 -38.05 25.74
N ALA A 180 -1.17 -36.81 26.18
CA ALA A 180 -0.41 -36.52 27.39
C ALA A 180 -1.12 -37.05 28.66
N GLU A 181 -2.44 -36.85 28.75
CA GLU A 181 -3.25 -37.38 29.85
C GLU A 181 -3.23 -38.92 29.87
N HIS A 182 -3.29 -39.57 28.71
CA HIS A 182 -3.18 -41.02 28.60
C HIS A 182 -1.81 -41.55 29.06
N GLN A 183 -0.72 -40.94 28.60
CA GLN A 183 0.65 -41.31 29.03
C GLN A 183 0.85 -41.11 30.54
N GLN A 184 0.28 -40.05 31.11
CA GLN A 184 0.31 -39.80 32.55
C GLN A 184 -0.43 -40.91 33.32
N GLN A 185 -1.60 -41.32 32.84
CA GLN A 185 -2.38 -42.43 33.43
C GLN A 185 -1.64 -43.77 33.33
N GLU A 186 -1.03 -44.09 32.19
CA GLU A 186 -0.23 -45.32 32.04
C GLU A 186 1.01 -45.32 32.95
N SER A 187 1.69 -44.18 33.07
CA SER A 187 2.84 -44.03 33.97
C SER A 187 2.43 -44.23 35.43
N ALA A 188 1.27 -43.69 35.83
CA ALA A 188 0.71 -43.88 37.17
C ALA A 188 0.38 -45.36 37.44
N ARG A 189 -0.30 -46.04 36.51
CA ARG A 189 -0.58 -47.49 36.64
C ARG A 189 0.69 -48.33 36.74
N THR A 190 1.69 -48.04 35.91
CA THR A 190 2.97 -48.76 35.94
C THR A 190 3.70 -48.56 37.29
N LEU A 191 3.61 -47.36 37.87
CA LEU A 191 4.15 -47.09 39.21
C LEU A 191 3.39 -47.86 40.30
N GLU A 192 2.07 -47.90 40.23
CA GLU A 192 1.22 -48.69 41.14
C GLU A 192 1.55 -50.18 41.05
N GLU A 193 1.64 -50.75 39.83
CA GLU A 193 2.03 -52.14 39.60
C GLU A 193 3.41 -52.46 40.18
N ARG A 194 4.39 -51.56 39.97
CA ARG A 194 5.74 -51.70 40.55
C ARG A 194 5.74 -51.59 42.07
N ASN A 195 4.92 -50.72 42.64
CA ASN A 195 4.77 -50.63 44.10
C ASN A 195 4.19 -51.92 44.67
N MET A 196 3.16 -52.49 44.04
CA MET A 196 2.60 -53.79 44.43
C MET A 196 3.64 -54.91 44.30
N HIS A 197 4.47 -54.91 43.24
CA HIS A 197 5.57 -55.87 43.09
C HIS A 197 6.70 -55.67 44.11
N PHE A 198 7.02 -54.43 44.48
CA PHE A 198 7.98 -54.14 45.53
C PHE A 198 7.44 -54.59 46.89
N GLU A 199 6.17 -54.32 47.21
CA GLU A 199 5.53 -54.81 48.43
C GLU A 199 5.49 -56.35 48.50
N LEU A 200 5.27 -57.05 47.37
CA LEU A 200 5.36 -58.51 47.27
C LEU A 200 6.80 -59.03 47.40
N SER A 201 7.78 -58.36 46.80
CA SER A 201 9.20 -58.76 46.82
C SER A 201 9.88 -58.44 48.16
N HIS A 202 9.42 -57.41 48.85
CA HIS A 202 9.95 -56.98 50.15
C HIS A 202 9.60 -57.98 51.27
N LEU A 203 8.57 -58.82 51.05
CA LEU A 203 8.18 -59.91 51.95
C LEU A 203 9.04 -61.19 51.79
N GLU A 204 9.93 -61.29 50.79
CA GLU A 204 10.57 -62.59 50.46
C GLU A 204 12.07 -62.74 50.74
N ARG A 205 12.88 -61.70 51.03
CA ARG A 205 14.36 -61.91 51.05
C ARG A 205 15.17 -61.19 52.13
N ASP A 206 15.66 -62.02 53.05
CA ASP A 206 16.59 -61.80 54.16
C ASP A 206 17.92 -61.09 53.83
N GLY A 207 18.14 -59.98 54.54
CA GLY A 207 19.28 -59.73 55.45
C GLY A 207 20.71 -59.65 54.90
N ARG A 208 21.29 -60.74 54.38
CA ARG A 208 22.76 -60.83 54.22
C ARG A 208 23.27 -60.70 52.78
N ARG A 209 22.40 -60.92 51.80
CA ARG A 209 22.65 -60.54 50.40
C ARG A 209 22.49 -59.03 50.18
N VAL A 210 21.81 -58.37 51.13
CA VAL A 210 21.53 -56.93 51.13
C VAL A 210 22.80 -56.11 51.34
N GLU A 211 23.73 -56.51 52.21
CA GLU A 211 24.94 -55.70 52.46
C GLU A 211 25.95 -55.66 51.28
N VAL A 212 26.08 -56.74 50.51
CA VAL A 212 26.94 -56.77 49.31
C VAL A 212 26.26 -56.02 48.17
N LEU A 213 24.96 -56.28 47.95
CA LEU A 213 24.16 -55.54 46.97
C LEU A 213 24.01 -54.06 47.33
N LEU A 214 24.04 -53.66 48.60
CA LEU A 214 24.02 -52.25 49.02
C LEU A 214 25.33 -51.54 48.69
N ARG A 215 26.48 -52.23 48.82
CA ARG A 215 27.78 -51.67 48.41
C ARG A 215 27.88 -51.53 46.89
N GLU A 216 27.46 -52.55 46.13
CA GLU A 216 27.37 -52.48 44.67
C GLU A 216 26.32 -51.45 44.20
N LYS A 217 25.16 -51.38 44.85
CA LYS A 217 24.13 -50.35 44.61
C LYS A 217 24.68 -48.95 44.86
N ALA A 218 25.49 -48.73 45.89
CA ALA A 218 26.10 -47.44 46.18
C ALA A 218 27.11 -47.03 45.10
N GLN A 219 27.96 -47.96 44.63
CA GLN A 219 28.87 -47.69 43.51
C GLN A 219 28.13 -47.44 42.20
N LEU A 220 27.10 -48.24 41.89
CA LEU A 220 26.27 -48.03 40.71
C LEU A 220 25.48 -46.72 40.82
N HIS A 221 25.01 -46.32 42.00
CA HIS A 221 24.38 -45.02 42.22
C HIS A 221 25.33 -43.86 41.94
N LEU A 222 26.60 -43.95 42.35
CA LEU A 222 27.58 -42.90 42.07
C LEU A 222 27.87 -42.79 40.57
N ARG A 223 28.02 -43.93 39.88
CA ARG A 223 28.14 -43.95 38.41
C ARG A 223 26.91 -43.43 37.71
N LEU A 224 25.71 -43.80 38.17
CA LEU A 224 24.45 -43.32 37.61
C LEU A 224 24.33 -41.81 37.79
N LYS A 225 24.66 -41.26 38.97
CA LYS A 225 24.68 -39.81 39.23
C LYS A 225 25.70 -39.06 38.36
N SER A 226 26.87 -39.65 38.12
CA SER A 226 27.87 -39.08 37.19
C SER A 226 27.33 -39.03 35.77
N MET A 227 26.76 -40.13 35.27
CA MET A 227 26.16 -40.22 33.94
C MET A 227 24.91 -39.32 33.82
N GLU A 228 24.10 -39.19 34.87
CA GLU A 228 22.96 -38.29 34.92
C GLU A 228 23.41 -36.82 34.85
N ALA A 229 24.50 -36.47 35.53
CA ALA A 229 25.08 -35.13 35.45
C ALA A 229 25.63 -34.84 34.04
N GLU A 230 26.28 -35.80 33.40
CA GLU A 230 26.75 -35.70 32.00
C GLU A 230 25.59 -35.55 31.03
N VAL A 231 24.54 -36.38 31.14
CA VAL A 231 23.33 -36.28 30.32
C VAL A 231 22.58 -34.96 30.56
N GLN A 232 22.55 -34.46 31.79
CA GLN A 232 21.98 -33.13 32.09
C GLN A 232 22.80 -32.01 31.46
N ALA A 233 24.13 -32.06 31.52
CA ALA A 233 25.00 -31.08 30.88
C ALA A 233 24.84 -31.09 29.35
N ASP A 234 24.80 -32.27 28.74
CA ASP A 234 24.54 -32.45 27.31
C ASP A 234 23.16 -31.93 26.90
N ASN A 235 22.12 -32.19 27.70
CA ASN A 235 20.76 -31.72 27.40
C ASN A 235 20.67 -30.19 27.49
N VAL A 236 21.31 -29.57 28.51
CA VAL A 236 21.40 -28.11 28.63
C VAL A 236 22.16 -27.52 27.45
N GLN A 237 23.29 -28.10 27.04
CA GLN A 237 24.03 -27.64 25.86
C GLN A 237 23.20 -27.76 24.58
N ARG A 238 22.47 -28.87 24.37
CA ARG A 238 21.59 -29.03 23.21
C ARG A 238 20.47 -28.00 23.19
N ILE A 239 19.86 -27.70 24.34
CA ILE A 239 18.83 -26.66 24.45
C ILE A 239 19.42 -25.28 24.12
N GLN A 240 20.60 -24.95 24.64
CA GLN A 240 21.28 -23.69 24.35
C GLN A 240 21.63 -23.55 22.86
N VAL A 241 22.17 -24.60 22.24
CA VAL A 241 22.48 -24.62 20.80
C VAL A 241 21.20 -24.45 19.97
N ARG A 242 20.10 -25.10 20.36
CA ARG A 242 18.80 -24.96 19.70
C ARG A 242 18.26 -23.53 19.82
N GLN A 243 18.29 -22.93 21.00
CA GLN A 243 17.86 -21.56 21.23
C GLN A 243 18.72 -20.55 20.47
N LEU A 244 20.04 -20.78 20.37
CA LEU A 244 20.93 -19.98 19.54
C LEU A 244 20.58 -20.10 18.05
N ALA A 245 20.29 -21.30 17.56
CA ALA A 245 19.85 -21.50 16.18
C ALA A 245 18.49 -20.83 15.88
N GLU A 246 17.53 -20.94 16.81
CA GLU A 246 16.21 -20.32 16.70
C GLU A 246 16.31 -18.78 16.70
N SER A 247 17.10 -18.20 17.62
CA SER A 247 17.34 -16.75 17.64
C SER A 247 18.10 -16.26 16.40
N GLN A 248 19.05 -17.04 15.88
CA GLN A 248 19.74 -16.71 14.64
C GLN A 248 18.82 -16.77 13.41
N ALA A 249 17.88 -17.71 13.36
CA ALA A 249 16.86 -17.78 12.32
C ALA A 249 15.89 -16.59 12.40
N ALA A 250 15.46 -16.22 13.62
CA ALA A 250 14.61 -15.06 13.85
C ALA A 250 15.30 -13.75 13.41
N LEU A 251 16.59 -13.59 13.72
CA LEU A 251 17.37 -12.43 13.27
C LEU A 251 17.42 -12.33 11.74
N LYS A 252 17.67 -13.43 11.04
CA LYS A 252 17.68 -13.45 9.56
C LYS A 252 16.30 -13.10 8.97
N SER A 253 15.22 -13.56 9.58
CA SER A 253 13.84 -13.19 9.17
C SER A 253 13.60 -11.69 9.34
N LEU A 254 13.94 -11.14 10.51
CA LEU A 254 13.79 -9.72 10.81
C LEU A 254 14.67 -8.85 9.90
N GLU A 255 15.87 -9.31 9.52
CA GLU A 255 16.73 -8.62 8.56
C GLU A 255 16.12 -8.57 7.16
N ALA A 256 15.49 -9.66 6.71
CA ALA A 256 14.76 -9.70 5.44
C ALA A 256 13.53 -8.79 5.45
N GLU A 257 12.75 -8.80 6.54
CA GLU A 257 11.63 -7.87 6.75
C GLU A 257 12.09 -6.41 6.72
N ARG A 258 13.20 -6.08 7.41
CA ARG A 258 13.79 -4.75 7.39
C ARG A 258 14.18 -4.31 5.97
N GLN A 259 14.78 -5.20 5.17
CA GLN A 259 15.12 -4.91 3.78
C GLN A 259 13.88 -4.70 2.91
N SER A 260 12.83 -5.51 3.12
CA SER A 260 11.54 -5.36 2.43
C SER A 260 10.91 -4.00 2.72
N VAL A 261 10.81 -3.61 4.01
CA VAL A 261 10.27 -2.32 4.44
C VAL A 261 11.09 -1.15 3.89
N ARG A 262 12.42 -1.26 3.84
CA ARG A 262 13.28 -0.24 3.19
C ARG A 262 12.94 -0.05 1.72
N SER A 263 12.79 -1.14 0.96
CA SER A 263 12.41 -1.05 -0.46
C SER A 263 11.00 -0.46 -0.67
N GLN A 264 10.09 -0.69 0.28
CA GLN A 264 8.76 -0.09 0.26
C GLN A 264 8.82 1.41 0.55
N LEU A 265 9.64 1.83 1.52
CA LEU A 265 9.87 3.23 1.83
C LEU A 265 10.45 3.98 0.62
N GLU A 266 11.49 3.44 -0.03
CA GLU A 266 12.09 4.03 -1.22
C GLU A 266 11.07 4.19 -2.38
N ARG A 267 10.18 3.20 -2.56
CA ARG A 267 9.09 3.28 -3.55
C ARG A 267 8.13 4.42 -3.23
N VAL A 268 7.62 4.49 -2.00
CA VAL A 268 6.69 5.56 -1.58
C VAL A 268 7.34 6.94 -1.65
N GLU A 269 8.61 7.06 -1.29
CA GLU A 269 9.36 8.32 -1.46
C GLU A 269 9.46 8.75 -2.92
N SER A 270 9.68 7.81 -3.84
CA SER A 270 9.73 8.11 -5.28
C SER A 270 8.38 8.54 -5.84
N GLU A 271 7.29 7.88 -5.43
CA GLU A 271 5.92 8.23 -5.80
C GLU A 271 5.54 9.62 -5.26
N MET A 272 5.93 9.92 -4.01
CA MET A 272 5.74 11.24 -3.41
C MET A 272 6.49 12.32 -4.20
N ARG A 273 7.76 12.10 -4.57
CA ARG A 273 8.52 13.06 -5.40
C ARG A 273 7.84 13.33 -6.75
N LEU A 274 7.40 12.28 -7.45
CA LEU A 274 6.67 12.42 -8.71
C LEU A 274 5.36 13.19 -8.53
N ALA A 275 4.62 12.94 -7.45
CA ALA A 275 3.40 13.69 -7.13
C ALA A 275 3.68 15.17 -6.87
N TYR A 276 4.78 15.51 -6.18
CA TYR A 276 5.21 16.90 -5.98
C TYR A 276 5.56 17.60 -7.29
N GLU A 277 6.30 16.92 -8.17
CA GLU A 277 6.65 17.45 -9.50
C GLU A 277 5.39 17.68 -10.34
N GLN A 278 4.46 16.71 -10.36
CA GLN A 278 3.17 16.85 -11.02
C GLN A 278 2.36 18.03 -10.46
N ASN A 279 2.26 18.17 -9.14
CA ASN A 279 1.55 19.27 -8.49
C ASN A 279 2.16 20.64 -8.87
N SER A 280 3.50 20.73 -8.90
CA SER A 280 4.19 21.94 -9.37
C SER A 280 3.82 22.29 -10.82
N THR A 281 3.78 21.30 -11.72
CA THR A 281 3.37 21.54 -13.12
C THR A 281 1.90 21.97 -13.24
N LEU A 282 0.99 21.34 -12.50
CA LEU A 282 -0.44 21.68 -12.50
C LEU A 282 -0.67 23.08 -11.93
N THR A 283 0.00 23.45 -10.85
CA THR A 283 -0.01 24.79 -10.27
C THR A 283 0.50 25.82 -11.29
N GLY A 284 1.57 25.49 -12.03
CA GLY A 284 2.07 26.34 -13.11
C GLY A 284 1.07 26.54 -14.26
N ARG A 285 0.30 25.51 -14.62
CA ARG A 285 -0.78 25.61 -15.62
C ARG A 285 -1.96 26.41 -15.10
N LEU A 286 -2.33 26.25 -13.83
CA LEU A 286 -3.37 27.02 -13.17
C LEU A 286 -3.05 28.52 -13.21
N HIS A 287 -1.86 28.92 -12.75
CA HIS A 287 -1.45 30.33 -12.79
C HIS A 287 -1.40 30.92 -14.20
N LYS A 288 -1.13 30.11 -15.24
CA LYS A 288 -1.21 30.57 -16.63
C LYS A 288 -2.66 30.82 -17.05
N ALA A 289 -3.55 29.88 -16.79
CA ALA A 289 -4.98 30.02 -17.08
C ALA A 289 -5.61 31.19 -16.30
N GLU A 290 -5.23 31.40 -15.04
CA GLU A 290 -5.68 32.55 -14.24
C GLU A 290 -5.28 33.88 -14.89
N ARG A 291 -4.04 34.00 -15.39
CA ARG A 291 -3.59 35.21 -16.11
C ARG A 291 -4.36 35.43 -17.41
N GLU A 292 -4.66 34.36 -18.14
CA GLU A 292 -5.48 34.44 -19.36
C GLU A 292 -6.90 34.91 -19.05
N VAL A 293 -7.52 34.38 -17.97
CA VAL A 293 -8.83 34.83 -17.50
C VAL A 293 -8.81 36.30 -17.10
N SER A 294 -7.80 36.76 -16.35
CA SER A 294 -7.66 38.18 -16.01
C SER A 294 -7.53 39.05 -17.27
N SER A 295 -6.70 38.65 -18.23
CA SER A 295 -6.54 39.40 -19.49
C SER A 295 -7.83 39.46 -20.32
N LEU A 296 -8.56 38.36 -20.44
CA LEU A 296 -9.86 38.33 -21.12
C LEU A 296 -10.91 39.17 -20.38
N THR A 297 -10.86 39.19 -19.05
CA THR A 297 -11.75 40.03 -18.23
C THR A 297 -11.50 41.51 -18.51
N ASP A 298 -10.23 41.95 -18.52
CA ASP A 298 -9.86 43.32 -18.84
C ASP A 298 -10.31 43.71 -20.27
N GLN A 299 -10.18 42.79 -21.23
CA GLN A 299 -10.66 43.01 -22.61
C GLN A 299 -12.18 43.18 -22.67
N VAL A 300 -12.93 42.33 -21.98
CA VAL A 300 -14.40 42.41 -21.91
C VAL A 300 -14.83 43.72 -21.25
N GLU A 301 -14.17 44.15 -20.18
CA GLU A 301 -14.44 45.43 -19.53
C GLU A 301 -14.13 46.63 -20.45
N GLY A 302 -13.02 46.58 -21.17
CA GLY A 302 -12.68 47.58 -22.19
C GLY A 302 -13.74 47.68 -23.30
N LEU A 303 -14.19 46.55 -23.83
CA LEU A 303 -15.26 46.50 -24.84
C LEU A 303 -16.60 47.01 -24.30
N LYS A 304 -16.96 46.66 -23.07
CA LYS A 304 -18.17 47.19 -22.41
C LYS A 304 -18.11 48.70 -22.26
N HIS A 305 -16.95 49.25 -21.88
CA HIS A 305 -16.77 50.69 -21.77
C HIS A 305 -16.88 51.38 -23.14
N SER A 306 -16.20 50.85 -24.16
CA SER A 306 -16.29 51.35 -25.54
C SER A 306 -17.73 51.37 -26.04
N HIS A 307 -18.44 50.25 -25.92
CA HIS A 307 -19.83 50.16 -26.37
C HIS A 307 -20.76 51.15 -25.65
N LYS A 308 -20.53 51.39 -24.36
CA LYS A 308 -21.28 52.39 -23.59
C LYS A 308 -21.04 53.81 -24.11
N LEU A 309 -19.81 54.13 -24.52
CA LEU A 309 -19.49 55.42 -25.15
C LEU A 309 -20.18 55.56 -26.50
N ASP A 310 -20.12 54.51 -27.34
CA ASP A 310 -20.76 54.51 -28.66
C ASP A 310 -22.29 54.69 -28.57
N LEU A 311 -22.95 53.99 -27.65
CA LEU A 311 -24.38 54.15 -27.39
C LEU A 311 -24.73 55.58 -26.95
N ASN A 312 -23.89 56.20 -26.11
CA ASN A 312 -24.12 57.58 -25.69
C ASN A 312 -23.92 58.56 -26.85
N ASN A 313 -22.92 58.34 -27.72
CA ASN A 313 -22.70 59.16 -28.91
C ASN A 313 -23.90 59.08 -29.87
N VAL A 314 -24.38 57.87 -30.18
CA VAL A 314 -25.57 57.68 -31.03
C VAL A 314 -26.80 58.35 -30.42
N ARG A 315 -27.00 58.23 -29.10
CA ARG A 315 -28.12 58.92 -28.41
C ARG A 315 -28.03 60.43 -28.54
N LEU A 316 -26.83 61.01 -28.41
CA LEU A 316 -26.62 62.45 -28.57
C LEU A 316 -26.88 62.89 -30.02
N GLU A 317 -26.46 62.13 -31.02
CA GLU A 317 -26.74 62.40 -32.43
C GLU A 317 -28.24 62.32 -32.76
N CYS A 318 -28.93 61.29 -32.25
CA CYS A 318 -30.40 61.18 -32.36
C CYS A 318 -31.12 62.37 -31.71
N ALA A 319 -30.64 62.84 -30.54
CA ALA A 319 -31.21 64.00 -29.88
C ALA A 319 -30.98 65.30 -30.68
N ARG A 320 -29.78 65.48 -31.27
CA ARG A 320 -29.46 66.63 -32.13
C ARG A 320 -30.33 66.69 -33.38
N SER A 321 -30.39 65.59 -34.13
CA SER A 321 -31.20 65.47 -35.35
C SER A 321 -32.69 65.68 -35.08
N LYS A 322 -33.22 65.12 -33.98
CA LYS A 322 -34.61 65.40 -33.55
C LYS A 322 -34.84 66.90 -33.32
N GLY A 323 -33.91 67.58 -32.64
CA GLY A 323 -33.99 69.01 -32.42
C GLY A 323 -33.94 69.84 -33.71
N GLU A 324 -33.16 69.41 -34.71
CA GLU A 324 -33.12 70.03 -36.04
C GLU A 324 -34.45 69.90 -36.77
N LEU A 325 -35.03 68.69 -36.82
CA LEU A 325 -36.35 68.44 -37.40
C LEU A 325 -37.46 69.24 -36.71
N GLU A 326 -37.40 69.40 -35.38
CA GLU A 326 -38.36 70.23 -34.65
C GLU A 326 -38.26 71.71 -35.04
N ARG A 327 -37.05 72.23 -35.26
CA ARG A 327 -36.85 73.61 -35.74
C ARG A 327 -37.36 73.78 -37.16
N GLU A 328 -37.07 72.84 -38.06
CA GLU A 328 -37.59 72.84 -39.43
C GLU A 328 -39.12 72.80 -39.45
N ARG A 329 -39.74 71.93 -38.66
CA ARG A 329 -41.19 71.88 -38.49
C ARG A 329 -41.76 73.22 -38.03
N ASN A 330 -41.14 73.85 -37.03
CA ASN A 330 -41.57 75.17 -36.54
C ASN A 330 -41.41 76.25 -37.61
N ALA A 331 -40.33 76.21 -38.40
CA ALA A 331 -40.11 77.14 -39.51
C ALA A 331 -41.16 76.98 -40.61
N LEU A 332 -41.46 75.74 -41.03
CA LEU A 332 -42.52 75.45 -42.00
C LEU A 332 -43.90 75.85 -41.49
N GLN A 333 -44.18 75.61 -40.21
CA GLN A 333 -45.42 76.04 -39.56
C GLN A 333 -45.56 77.58 -39.58
N GLY A 334 -44.49 78.30 -39.24
CA GLY A 334 -44.46 79.77 -39.34
C GLY A 334 -44.68 80.28 -40.76
N GLN A 335 -44.12 79.60 -41.77
CA GLN A 335 -44.40 79.92 -43.18
C GLN A 335 -45.86 79.67 -43.56
N MET A 336 -46.46 78.55 -43.11
CA MET A 336 -47.87 78.26 -43.34
C MET A 336 -48.77 79.31 -42.70
N ASP A 337 -48.50 79.68 -41.45
CA ASP A 337 -49.32 80.66 -40.73
C ASP A 337 -49.12 82.08 -41.29
N GLY A 338 -47.91 82.43 -41.74
CA GLY A 338 -47.65 83.66 -42.50
C GLY A 338 -48.39 83.73 -43.84
N ARG A 339 -48.54 82.60 -44.56
CA ARG A 339 -49.38 82.53 -45.77
C ARG A 339 -50.88 82.57 -45.47
N ARG A 340 -51.30 82.13 -44.28
CA ARG A 340 -52.69 82.20 -43.82
C ARG A 340 -53.07 83.61 -43.34
N SER A 341 -52.14 84.35 -42.75
CA SER A 341 -52.33 85.75 -42.33
C SER A 341 -52.09 86.76 -43.45
N ALA A 342 -51.27 86.43 -44.45
CA ALA A 342 -51.17 87.19 -45.70
C ALA A 342 -52.39 86.92 -46.60
N ASP A 343 -53.38 87.80 -46.49
CA ASP A 343 -54.64 87.91 -47.24
C ASP A 343 -54.61 87.45 -48.72
N SER A 344 -54.76 86.14 -48.92
CA SER A 344 -55.12 85.55 -50.22
C SER A 344 -56.24 84.52 -50.08
N VAL A 345 -56.28 83.74 -49.01
CA VAL A 345 -57.33 82.72 -48.78
C VAL A 345 -58.64 83.32 -48.25
N SER A 346 -58.58 84.46 -47.55
CA SER A 346 -59.77 85.21 -47.07
C SER A 346 -60.42 86.02 -48.19
N VAL A 347 -59.61 86.74 -48.98
CA VAL A 347 -60.07 87.58 -50.11
C VAL A 347 -60.61 86.75 -51.28
N LEU A 348 -59.99 85.60 -51.59
CA LEU A 348 -60.49 84.70 -52.65
C LEU A 348 -61.75 83.92 -52.25
N ARG A 349 -62.05 83.83 -50.95
CA ARG A 349 -63.27 83.17 -50.43
C ARG A 349 -64.48 84.11 -50.46
N ALA A 350 -64.27 85.42 -50.55
CA ALA A 350 -65.33 86.42 -50.68
C ALA A 350 -65.82 86.64 -52.14
N SER A 351 -65.03 86.27 -53.15
CA SER A 351 -65.37 86.46 -54.58
C SER A 351 -66.18 85.32 -55.20
N LEU A 352 -66.51 84.26 -54.44
CA LEU A 352 -67.14 83.04 -54.96
C LEU A 352 -68.60 82.82 -54.47
N SER A 353 -69.22 83.83 -53.84
CA SER A 353 -70.60 83.74 -53.34
C SER A 353 -71.66 84.12 -54.42
N LEU A 354 -72.12 83.09 -55.14
CA LEU A 354 -73.39 82.88 -55.90
C LEU A 354 -73.39 83.05 -57.45
N PRO A 355 -74.03 82.17 -58.25
CA PRO A 355 -74.40 80.73 -58.11
C PRO A 355 -73.82 79.83 -59.26
N PRO A 356 -73.87 78.48 -59.16
CA PRO A 356 -75.09 77.69 -59.43
C PRO A 356 -75.44 76.87 -58.20
N LYS A 357 -76.58 77.19 -57.58
CA LYS A 357 -76.99 76.61 -56.29
C LYS A 357 -77.14 75.09 -56.35
N GLU A 358 -77.34 74.48 -57.51
CA GLU A 358 -77.47 73.02 -57.64
C GLU A 358 -76.11 72.31 -57.65
N VAL A 359 -75.11 72.82 -58.40
CA VAL A 359 -73.75 72.23 -58.41
C VAL A 359 -73.05 72.45 -57.06
N LEU A 360 -73.30 73.58 -56.40
CA LEU A 360 -72.77 73.83 -55.05
C LEU A 360 -73.45 72.93 -54.00
N VAL A 361 -74.76 72.73 -54.06
CA VAL A 361 -75.44 71.79 -53.16
C VAL A 361 -75.03 70.34 -53.44
N GLU A 362 -74.79 69.95 -54.70
CA GLU A 362 -74.23 68.64 -55.03
C GLU A 362 -72.79 68.47 -54.55
N LYS A 363 -71.95 69.50 -54.68
CA LYS A 363 -70.59 69.51 -54.16
C LYS A 363 -70.54 69.55 -52.63
N GLU A 364 -71.45 70.25 -51.98
CA GLU A 364 -71.61 70.22 -50.52
C GLU A 364 -72.06 68.83 -50.06
N ARG A 365 -73.03 68.21 -50.74
CA ARG A 365 -73.42 66.82 -50.48
C ARG A 365 -72.26 65.85 -50.72
N GLU A 366 -71.45 66.05 -51.76
CA GLU A 366 -70.24 65.24 -52.03
C GLU A 366 -69.16 65.44 -50.96
N MET A 367 -68.92 66.66 -50.51
CA MET A 367 -67.97 66.97 -49.43
C MET A 367 -68.44 66.43 -48.09
N VAL A 368 -69.75 66.50 -47.79
CA VAL A 368 -70.34 65.85 -46.61
C VAL A 368 -70.13 64.35 -46.67
N ARG A 369 -70.36 63.69 -47.82
CA ARG A 369 -70.08 62.25 -47.98
C ARG A 369 -68.59 61.94 -47.80
N ARG A 370 -67.67 62.75 -48.32
CA ARG A 370 -66.21 62.57 -48.13
C ARG A 370 -65.76 62.77 -46.69
N VAL A 371 -66.33 63.75 -45.99
CA VAL A 371 -66.04 63.99 -44.57
C VAL A 371 -66.63 62.86 -43.72
N GLN A 372 -67.81 62.36 -44.07
CA GLN A 372 -68.40 61.18 -43.42
C GLN A 372 -67.55 59.93 -43.66
N SER A 373 -67.12 59.65 -44.89
CA SER A 373 -66.26 58.50 -45.18
C SER A 373 -64.92 58.61 -44.47
N ALA A 374 -64.29 59.80 -44.43
CA ALA A 374 -63.05 60.00 -43.68
C ALA A 374 -63.23 59.79 -42.17
N ARG A 375 -64.36 60.23 -41.61
CA ARG A 375 -64.70 59.99 -40.20
C ARG A 375 -64.96 58.51 -39.92
N GLU A 376 -65.66 57.81 -40.81
CA GLU A 376 -65.90 56.37 -40.72
C GLU A 376 -64.58 55.59 -40.81
N ASP A 377 -63.68 55.97 -41.72
CA ASP A 377 -62.34 55.40 -41.84
C ASP A 377 -61.49 55.65 -40.57
N GLU A 378 -61.57 56.84 -39.97
CA GLU A 378 -60.90 57.16 -38.71
C GLU A 378 -61.49 56.35 -37.54
N LEU A 379 -62.81 56.22 -37.44
CA LEU A 379 -63.46 55.39 -36.43
C LEU A 379 -63.09 53.91 -36.61
N HIS A 380 -62.99 53.43 -37.84
CA HIS A 380 -62.55 52.07 -38.14
C HIS A 380 -61.09 51.85 -37.72
N LYS A 381 -60.19 52.80 -38.03
CA LYS A 381 -58.79 52.76 -37.55
C LYS A 381 -58.71 52.79 -36.03
N MET A 382 -59.53 53.60 -35.36
CA MET A 382 -59.59 53.65 -33.90
C MET A 382 -60.10 52.35 -33.29
N ALA A 383 -61.06 51.68 -33.93
CA ALA A 383 -61.54 50.36 -33.51
C ALA A 383 -60.42 49.30 -33.62
N ILE A 384 -59.71 49.25 -34.74
CA ILE A 384 -58.56 48.34 -34.94
C ILE A 384 -57.47 48.59 -33.89
N LEU A 385 -57.08 49.85 -33.67
CA LEU A 385 -56.07 50.19 -32.64
C LEU A 385 -56.54 49.82 -31.23
N HIS A 386 -57.85 49.89 -30.95
CA HIS A 386 -58.38 49.49 -29.66
C HIS A 386 -58.36 47.97 -29.48
N GLU A 387 -58.68 47.20 -30.52
CA GLU A 387 -58.55 45.74 -30.53
C GLU A 387 -57.09 45.31 -30.36
N GLU A 388 -56.16 45.91 -31.12
CA GLU A 388 -54.71 45.66 -30.98
C GLU A 388 -54.21 46.00 -29.57
N LYS A 389 -54.68 47.11 -28.99
CA LYS A 389 -54.36 47.47 -27.60
C LYS A 389 -54.84 46.41 -26.62
N LEU A 390 -56.08 45.94 -26.75
CA LEU A 390 -56.65 44.89 -25.90
C LEU A 390 -55.88 43.57 -26.06
N GLU A 391 -55.47 43.20 -27.28
CA GLU A 391 -54.63 42.03 -27.51
C GLU A 391 -53.27 42.14 -26.80
N VAL A 392 -52.63 43.31 -26.86
CA VAL A 392 -51.34 43.55 -26.19
C VAL A 392 -51.51 43.54 -24.67
N GLU A 393 -52.57 44.15 -24.12
CA GLU A 393 -52.88 44.10 -22.69
C GLU A 393 -53.13 42.67 -22.20
N ASN A 394 -53.86 41.86 -22.98
CA ASN A 394 -54.06 40.44 -22.68
C ASN A 394 -52.73 39.66 -22.70
N ARG A 395 -51.92 39.82 -23.75
CA ARG A 395 -50.59 39.18 -23.84
C ARG A 395 -49.67 39.59 -22.69
N LEU A 396 -49.71 40.86 -22.29
CA LEU A 396 -48.94 41.35 -21.15
C LEU A 396 -49.40 40.67 -19.84
N SER A 397 -50.71 40.59 -19.62
CA SER A 397 -51.27 39.92 -18.43
C SER A 397 -50.90 38.43 -18.37
N GLU A 398 -50.87 37.74 -19.50
CA GLU A 398 -50.45 36.34 -19.60
C GLU A 398 -48.95 36.18 -19.27
N LEU A 399 -48.10 37.07 -19.77
CA LEU A 399 -46.67 37.06 -19.47
C LEU A 399 -46.39 37.38 -18.00
N GLU A 400 -47.15 38.29 -17.38
CA GLU A 400 -47.06 38.59 -15.95
C GLU A 400 -47.46 37.37 -15.10
N GLN A 401 -48.54 36.67 -15.48
CA GLN A 401 -48.94 35.42 -14.82
C GLN A 401 -47.88 34.33 -14.98
N GLN A 402 -47.33 34.14 -16.18
CA GLN A 402 -46.26 33.18 -16.43
C GLN A 402 -45.02 33.48 -15.60
N ARG A 403 -44.64 34.77 -15.49
CA ARG A 403 -43.51 35.19 -14.66
C ARG A 403 -43.76 34.91 -13.18
N ALA A 404 -44.95 35.20 -12.66
CA ALA A 404 -45.30 34.88 -11.28
C ALA A 404 -45.23 33.37 -11.01
N LEU A 405 -45.70 32.54 -11.93
CA LEU A 405 -45.57 31.08 -11.83
C LEU A 405 -44.11 30.62 -11.86
N GLN A 406 -43.26 31.20 -12.72
CA GLN A 406 -41.82 30.91 -12.73
C GLN A 406 -41.14 31.32 -11.43
N ASP A 407 -41.47 32.50 -10.87
CA ASP A 407 -40.90 32.99 -9.62
C ASP A 407 -41.30 32.10 -8.44
N THR A 408 -42.56 31.65 -8.37
CA THR A 408 -43.03 30.70 -7.34
C THR A 408 -42.37 29.32 -7.48
N ALA A 409 -42.23 28.78 -8.70
CA ALA A 409 -41.52 27.53 -8.93
C ALA A 409 -40.02 27.64 -8.57
N GLY A 410 -39.39 28.76 -8.93
CA GLY A 410 -38.01 29.06 -8.55
C GLY A 410 -37.83 29.25 -7.03
N HIS A 411 -38.84 29.76 -6.33
CA HIS A 411 -38.86 29.82 -4.87
C HIS A 411 -38.98 28.43 -4.25
N ALA A 412 -39.95 27.62 -4.70
CA ALA A 412 -40.16 26.27 -4.19
C ALA A 412 -38.92 25.39 -4.36
N HIS A 413 -38.26 25.43 -5.53
CA HIS A 413 -37.01 24.70 -5.72
C HIS A 413 -35.88 25.18 -4.81
N ARG A 414 -35.77 26.49 -4.55
CA ARG A 414 -34.78 27.00 -3.59
C ARG A 414 -35.04 26.47 -2.19
N GLU A 415 -36.29 26.50 -1.73
CA GLU A 415 -36.69 25.95 -0.43
C GLU A 415 -36.38 24.46 -0.31
N GLU A 416 -36.68 23.66 -1.34
CA GLU A 416 -36.35 22.23 -1.40
C GLU A 416 -34.84 21.98 -1.25
N TRP A 417 -34.01 22.77 -1.93
CA TRP A 417 -32.55 22.65 -1.82
C TRP A 417 -32.03 23.10 -0.46
N GLU A 418 -32.63 24.13 0.14
CA GLU A 418 -32.31 24.55 1.50
C GLU A 418 -32.70 23.51 2.54
N GLU A 419 -33.85 22.83 2.39
CA GLU A 419 -34.24 21.72 3.25
C GLU A 419 -33.29 20.53 3.13
N ARG A 420 -32.87 20.17 1.90
CA ARG A 420 -31.87 19.13 1.68
C ARG A 420 -30.53 19.49 2.32
N LEU A 421 -30.12 20.76 2.23
CA LEU A 421 -28.91 21.25 2.86
C LEU A 421 -29.01 21.17 4.39
N ARG A 422 -30.13 21.60 4.99
CA ARG A 422 -30.40 21.47 6.43
C ARG A 422 -30.37 20.00 6.88
N GLY A 423 -31.01 19.10 6.11
CA GLY A 423 -30.99 17.66 6.39
C GLY A 423 -29.58 17.07 6.34
N ALA A 424 -28.78 17.44 5.33
CA ALA A 424 -27.39 17.00 5.22
C ALA A 424 -26.52 17.52 6.38
N GLN A 425 -26.70 18.78 6.78
CA GLN A 425 -25.99 19.38 7.93
C GLN A 425 -26.31 18.65 9.24
N LEU A 426 -27.59 18.37 9.50
CA LEU A 426 -27.99 17.59 10.68
C LEU A 426 -27.41 16.17 10.66
N GLY A 427 -27.38 15.53 9.48
CA GLY A 427 -26.71 14.25 9.27
C GLY A 427 -25.21 14.32 9.60
N GLU A 428 -24.50 15.33 9.11
CA GLU A 428 -23.08 15.56 9.39
C GLU A 428 -22.83 15.79 10.90
N GLU A 429 -23.65 16.61 11.55
CA GLU A 429 -23.55 16.86 12.99
C GLU A 429 -23.75 15.58 13.81
N SER A 430 -24.71 14.73 13.42
CA SER A 430 -24.93 13.44 14.08
C SER A 430 -23.74 12.49 13.93
N ALA A 431 -23.19 12.36 12.71
CA ALA A 431 -22.00 11.56 12.43
C ALA A 431 -20.76 12.09 13.17
N ARG A 432 -20.61 13.41 13.29
CA ARG A 432 -19.55 14.05 14.09
C ARG A 432 -19.65 13.69 15.57
N LYS A 433 -20.87 13.71 16.14
CA LYS A 433 -21.10 13.30 17.54
C LYS A 433 -20.77 11.82 17.75
N GLU A 434 -21.17 10.95 16.82
CA GLU A 434 -20.83 9.52 16.88
C GLU A 434 -19.31 9.29 16.80
N LEU A 435 -18.61 9.98 15.90
CA LEU A 435 -17.15 9.92 15.81
C LEU A 435 -16.46 10.39 17.09
N GLN A 436 -16.98 11.45 17.72
CA GLN A 436 -16.48 11.92 19.01
C GLN A 436 -16.69 10.87 20.10
N ASN A 437 -17.87 10.24 20.16
CA ASN A 437 -18.18 9.17 21.12
C ASN A 437 -17.26 7.96 20.91
N LEU A 438 -17.05 7.53 19.66
CA LEU A 438 -16.13 6.44 19.32
C LEU A 438 -14.68 6.78 19.66
N ARG A 439 -14.25 8.02 19.45
CA ARG A 439 -12.92 8.48 19.84
C ARG A 439 -12.73 8.42 21.36
N SER A 440 -13.71 8.88 22.13
CA SER A 440 -13.70 8.80 23.60
C SER A 440 -13.72 7.35 24.08
N GLY A 441 -14.55 6.48 23.47
CA GLY A 441 -14.61 5.06 23.77
C GLY A 441 -13.29 4.33 23.49
N ARG A 442 -12.64 4.63 22.35
CA ARG A 442 -11.29 4.13 22.04
C ARG A 442 -10.25 4.64 23.03
N GLY A 443 -10.33 5.91 23.43
CA GLY A 443 -9.44 6.48 24.46
C GLY A 443 -9.53 5.73 25.78
N ALA A 444 -10.75 5.44 26.24
CA ALA A 444 -10.98 4.64 27.45
C ALA A 444 -10.44 3.20 27.31
N ALA A 445 -10.67 2.54 26.17
CA ALA A 445 -10.15 1.20 25.91
C ALA A 445 -8.62 1.15 25.87
N VAL A 446 -7.97 2.18 25.32
CA VAL A 446 -6.49 2.28 25.30
C VAL A 446 -5.94 2.46 26.72
N LEU A 447 -6.58 3.26 27.56
CA LEU A 447 -6.19 3.40 28.97
C LEU A 447 -6.31 2.06 29.70
N GLN A 448 -7.43 1.34 29.52
CA GLN A 448 -7.63 0.02 30.12
C GLN A 448 -6.59 -1.00 29.64
N ALA A 449 -6.24 -1.00 28.36
CA ALA A 449 -5.20 -1.87 27.81
C ALA A 449 -3.80 -1.55 28.39
N ASN A 450 -3.48 -0.27 28.57
CA ASN A 450 -2.24 0.15 29.23
C ASN A 450 -2.20 -0.26 30.70
N ASP A 451 -3.30 -0.16 31.43
CA ASP A 451 -3.39 -0.60 32.83
C ASP A 451 -3.16 -2.11 32.96
N LEU A 452 -3.78 -2.91 32.10
CA LEU A 452 -3.55 -4.36 32.01
C LEU A 452 -2.10 -4.69 31.68
N THR A 453 -1.50 -3.98 30.71
CA THR A 453 -0.09 -4.17 30.33
C THR A 453 0.84 -3.83 31.48
N ASN A 454 0.57 -2.74 32.22
CA ASN A 454 1.33 -2.36 33.41
C ASN A 454 1.18 -3.41 34.52
N ALA A 455 -0.03 -3.94 34.76
CA ALA A 455 -0.25 -5.00 35.73
C ALA A 455 0.54 -6.27 35.39
N ILE A 456 0.54 -6.68 34.12
CA ILE A 456 1.35 -7.80 33.62
C ILE A 456 2.84 -7.52 33.82
N ARG A 457 3.31 -6.31 33.51
CA ARG A 457 4.72 -5.92 33.71
C ARG A 457 5.14 -6.00 35.18
N VAL A 458 4.30 -5.50 36.09
CA VAL A 458 4.54 -5.57 37.54
C VAL A 458 4.58 -7.03 38.00
N PHE A 459 3.61 -7.84 37.57
CA PHE A 459 3.57 -9.27 37.88
C PHE A 459 4.86 -9.99 37.45
N TRP A 460 5.30 -9.80 36.21
CA TRP A 460 6.54 -10.40 35.71
C TRP A 460 7.78 -9.89 36.45
N SER A 461 7.84 -8.61 36.80
CA SER A 461 8.92 -8.06 37.62
C SER A 461 8.97 -8.72 39.01
N THR A 462 7.83 -8.95 39.65
CA THR A 462 7.75 -9.62 40.95
C THR A 462 8.18 -11.07 40.84
N VAL A 463 7.69 -11.80 39.84
CA VAL A 463 8.08 -13.19 39.57
C VAL A 463 9.59 -13.29 39.29
N LEU A 464 10.13 -12.39 38.48
CA LEU A 464 11.56 -12.34 38.18
C LEU A 464 12.39 -12.07 39.44
N THR A 465 11.93 -11.18 40.32
CA THR A 465 12.61 -10.89 41.60
C THR A 465 12.60 -12.11 42.53
N VAL A 466 11.50 -12.87 42.55
CA VAL A 466 11.38 -14.09 43.35
C VAL A 466 12.26 -15.21 42.78
N LEU A 467 12.29 -15.40 41.46
CA LEU A 467 13.13 -16.41 40.81
C LEU A 467 14.63 -16.05 40.85
N SER A 468 14.98 -14.77 40.82
CA SER A 468 16.37 -14.31 40.83
C SER A 468 16.97 -14.24 42.23
N ARG A 469 16.17 -14.49 43.28
CA ARG A 469 16.68 -14.56 44.65
C ARG A 469 17.56 -15.82 44.77
N PRO A 470 18.87 -15.69 45.05
CA PRO A 470 19.72 -16.86 45.21
C PRO A 470 19.21 -17.68 46.39
N LEU A 471 18.85 -18.94 46.14
CA LEU A 471 18.46 -19.90 47.17
C LEU A 471 19.66 -20.14 48.09
N PRO A 472 19.64 -19.64 49.35
CA PRO A 472 20.77 -19.79 50.28
C PRO A 472 21.23 -21.24 50.53
N PRO A 473 20.34 -22.26 50.60
CA PRO A 473 20.79 -23.61 50.93
C PRO A 473 21.62 -24.26 49.81
N VAL A 474 21.38 -23.91 48.54
CA VAL A 474 22.08 -24.54 47.40
C VAL A 474 23.51 -24.02 47.25
N SER A 475 23.72 -22.72 47.46
CA SER A 475 25.07 -22.13 47.42
C SER A 475 25.94 -22.63 48.57
N GLN A 476 25.36 -22.78 49.77
CA GLN A 476 26.06 -23.30 50.94
C GLN A 476 26.42 -24.78 50.78
N GLN A 477 25.49 -25.57 50.22
CA GLN A 477 25.71 -26.99 49.94
C GLN A 477 26.82 -27.20 48.88
N ASN A 478 26.89 -26.38 47.84
CA ASN A 478 27.97 -26.44 46.86
C ASN A 478 29.35 -26.11 47.47
N GLN A 479 29.41 -25.16 48.40
CA GLN A 479 30.65 -24.80 49.08
C GLN A 479 31.13 -25.93 50.02
N GLU A 480 30.21 -26.57 50.75
CA GLU A 480 30.52 -27.73 51.58
C GLU A 480 30.97 -28.94 50.76
N LEU A 481 30.34 -29.19 49.62
CA LEU A 481 30.76 -30.25 48.69
C LEU A 481 32.16 -29.98 48.13
N GLY A 482 32.48 -28.72 47.80
CA GLY A 482 33.82 -28.32 47.37
C GLY A 482 34.90 -28.62 48.41
N VAL A 483 34.64 -28.33 49.69
CA VAL A 483 35.57 -28.65 50.80
C VAL A 483 35.74 -30.16 50.95
N ARG A 484 34.65 -30.94 50.86
CA ARG A 484 34.70 -32.41 50.96
C ARG A 484 35.46 -33.06 49.79
N MET A 485 35.34 -32.52 48.58
CA MET A 485 36.16 -33.02 47.46
C MET A 485 37.64 -32.72 47.68
N GLY A 486 37.99 -31.53 48.18
CA GLY A 486 39.38 -31.18 48.48
C GLY A 486 40.04 -32.11 49.49
N THR A 487 39.33 -32.51 50.55
CA THR A 487 39.85 -33.44 51.55
C THR A 487 40.01 -34.86 51.00
N LEU A 488 39.09 -35.32 50.15
CA LEU A 488 39.18 -36.62 49.50
C LEU A 488 40.39 -36.69 48.55
N VAL A 489 40.63 -35.66 47.74
CA VAL A 489 41.81 -35.60 46.86
C VAL A 489 43.12 -35.61 47.66
N HIS A 490 43.17 -34.91 48.79
CA HIS A 490 44.37 -34.91 49.64
C HIS A 490 44.65 -36.29 50.26
N THR A 491 43.61 -36.95 50.76
CA THR A 491 43.71 -38.30 51.34
C THR A 491 44.04 -39.38 50.30
N GLU A 492 43.49 -39.27 49.09
CA GLU A 492 43.85 -40.12 47.96
C GLU A 492 45.34 -40.00 47.62
N GLY A 493 45.87 -38.77 47.55
CA GLY A 493 47.30 -38.54 47.32
C GLY A 493 48.19 -39.14 48.41
N GLY A 494 47.78 -39.04 49.68
CA GLY A 494 48.47 -39.68 50.81
C GLY A 494 48.51 -41.21 50.71
N LEU A 495 47.39 -41.82 50.32
CA LEU A 495 47.30 -43.28 50.12
C LEU A 495 48.12 -43.74 48.92
N GLN A 496 48.13 -42.99 47.81
CA GLN A 496 48.98 -43.29 46.66
C GLN A 496 50.47 -43.26 47.02
N ALA A 497 50.91 -42.25 47.77
CA ALA A 497 52.29 -42.15 48.25
C ALA A 497 52.68 -43.32 49.18
N SER A 498 51.78 -43.72 50.08
CA SER A 498 51.97 -44.90 50.95
C SER A 498 52.11 -46.18 50.13
N ASN A 499 51.23 -46.36 49.15
CA ASN A 499 51.23 -47.53 48.28
C ASN A 499 52.53 -47.62 47.45
N GLN A 500 53.04 -46.48 46.98
CA GLN A 500 54.33 -46.45 46.28
C GLN A 500 55.49 -46.91 47.17
N ARG A 501 55.56 -46.43 48.42
CA ARG A 501 56.57 -46.86 49.39
C ARG A 501 56.51 -48.37 49.68
N LEU A 502 55.31 -48.93 49.76
CA LEU A 502 55.13 -50.37 49.97
C LEU A 502 55.61 -51.20 48.76
N LYS A 503 55.40 -50.71 47.53
CA LYS A 503 55.94 -51.36 46.32
C LYS A 503 57.46 -51.32 46.31
N ASP A 504 58.04 -50.16 46.58
CA ASP A 504 59.50 -50.00 46.63
C ASP A 504 60.12 -50.95 47.68
N ALA A 505 59.51 -51.06 48.88
CA ALA A 505 59.94 -52.00 49.91
C ALA A 505 59.77 -53.47 49.48
N GLN A 506 58.68 -53.80 48.78
CA GLN A 506 58.47 -55.15 48.25
C GLN A 506 59.55 -55.54 47.24
N ASP A 507 59.97 -54.62 46.36
CA ASP A 507 60.98 -54.90 45.35
C ASP A 507 62.37 -55.09 45.97
N ILE A 508 62.71 -54.30 47.00
CA ILE A 508 63.93 -54.51 47.81
C ILE A 508 63.92 -55.92 48.43
N LEU A 509 62.83 -56.31 49.10
CA LEU A 509 62.74 -57.64 49.72
C LEU A 509 62.81 -58.78 48.68
N ARG A 510 62.28 -58.58 47.47
CA ARG A 510 62.42 -59.54 46.37
C ARG A 510 63.87 -59.68 45.92
N GLU A 511 64.61 -58.59 45.85
CA GLU A 511 66.04 -58.61 45.52
C GLU A 511 66.87 -59.31 46.59
N GLU A 512 66.62 -59.01 47.87
CA GLU A 512 67.25 -59.69 49.00
C GLU A 512 66.96 -61.19 48.99
N LEU A 513 65.72 -61.60 48.70
CA LEU A 513 65.36 -63.01 48.58
C LEU A 513 66.10 -63.69 47.41
N ARG A 514 66.24 -63.02 46.25
CA ARG A 514 67.03 -63.55 45.13
C ARG A 514 68.51 -63.71 45.51
N ALA A 515 69.08 -62.72 46.19
CA ALA A 515 70.47 -62.76 46.66
C ALA A 515 70.70 -63.90 47.67
N ALA A 516 69.79 -64.06 48.64
CA ALA A 516 69.85 -65.14 49.63
C ALA A 516 69.74 -66.53 48.98
N ARG A 517 68.87 -66.69 47.97
CA ARG A 517 68.78 -67.94 47.19
C ARG A 517 70.07 -68.24 46.43
N ALA A 518 70.63 -67.26 45.73
CA ALA A 518 71.89 -67.44 45.03
C ALA A 518 73.05 -67.79 45.98
N GLN A 519 73.08 -67.22 47.18
CA GLN A 519 74.07 -67.56 48.20
C GLN A 519 73.88 -68.98 48.75
N ALA A 520 72.64 -69.41 48.97
CA ALA A 520 72.33 -70.78 49.39
C ALA A 520 72.67 -71.82 48.32
N GLU A 521 72.43 -71.51 47.04
CA GLU A 521 72.83 -72.39 45.94
C GLU A 521 74.35 -72.54 45.87
N ARG A 522 75.13 -71.47 46.05
CA ARG A 522 76.60 -71.54 46.08
C ARG A 522 77.12 -72.41 47.23
N SER A 523 76.61 -72.20 48.45
CA SER A 523 77.02 -73.02 49.59
C SER A 523 76.62 -74.49 49.43
N GLN A 524 75.49 -74.75 48.76
CA GLN A 524 75.07 -76.11 48.42
C GLN A 524 76.05 -76.78 47.44
N HIS A 525 76.46 -76.07 46.39
CA HIS A 525 77.44 -76.59 45.42
C HIS A 525 78.82 -76.84 46.05
N ASP A 526 79.29 -75.91 46.88
CA ASP A 526 80.57 -76.07 47.58
C ASP A 526 80.56 -77.26 48.54
N ALA A 527 79.47 -77.46 49.29
CA ALA A 527 79.31 -78.63 50.15
C ALA A 527 79.24 -79.94 49.34
N GLY A 528 78.61 -79.92 48.16
CA GLY A 528 78.62 -81.05 47.21
C GLY A 528 80.04 -81.42 46.77
N ARG A 529 80.84 -80.43 46.35
CA ARG A 529 82.24 -80.64 45.99
C ARG A 529 83.08 -81.25 47.11
N VAL A 530 82.93 -80.76 48.35
CA VAL A 530 83.69 -81.29 49.50
C VAL A 530 83.34 -82.75 49.77
N LEU A 531 82.08 -83.15 49.57
CA LEU A 531 81.67 -84.55 49.71
C LEU A 531 82.25 -85.42 48.60
N GLU A 532 82.29 -84.94 47.36
CA GLU A 532 82.95 -85.62 46.24
C GLU A 532 84.46 -85.81 46.50
N GLU A 533 85.15 -84.75 46.94
CA GLU A 533 86.57 -84.80 47.32
C GLU A 533 86.84 -85.85 48.42
N ARG A 534 86.00 -85.89 49.46
CA ARG A 534 86.10 -86.90 50.53
C ARG A 534 85.81 -88.32 50.06
N GLN A 535 84.88 -88.48 49.11
CA GLN A 535 84.57 -89.79 48.54
C GLN A 535 85.76 -90.32 47.73
N VAL A 536 86.47 -89.47 47.00
CA VAL A 536 87.71 -89.83 46.30
C VAL A 536 88.79 -90.25 47.29
N GLN A 537 89.04 -89.47 48.35
CA GLN A 537 90.01 -89.81 49.39
C GLN A 537 89.70 -91.16 50.04
N TRP A 538 88.44 -91.42 50.37
CA TRP A 538 88.04 -92.70 50.94
C TRP A 538 88.24 -93.87 49.98
N LEU A 539 88.00 -93.68 48.67
CA LEU A 539 88.27 -94.70 47.67
C LEU A 539 89.78 -94.98 47.53
N GLU A 540 90.62 -93.95 47.59
CA GLU A 540 92.08 -94.10 47.59
C GLU A 540 92.58 -94.85 48.82
N GLU A 541 92.11 -94.50 50.02
CA GLU A 541 92.42 -95.21 51.27
C GLU A 541 91.95 -96.67 51.22
N LYS A 542 90.73 -96.92 50.73
CA LYS A 542 90.20 -98.27 50.56
C LYS A 542 91.10 -99.10 49.64
N HIS A 543 91.52 -98.55 48.50
CA HIS A 543 92.43 -99.22 47.57
C HIS A 543 93.81 -99.50 48.22
N GLY A 544 94.32 -98.57 49.02
CA GLY A 544 95.56 -98.75 49.79
C GLY A 544 95.47 -99.89 50.80
N LEU A 545 94.40 -99.93 51.59
CA LEU A 545 94.14 -101.01 52.55
C LEU A 545 93.95 -102.37 51.85
N GLN A 546 93.31 -102.37 50.68
CA GLN A 546 93.13 -103.58 49.88
C GLN A 546 94.48 -104.13 49.38
N ALA A 547 95.37 -103.25 48.92
CA ALA A 547 96.73 -103.62 48.53
C ALA A 547 97.56 -104.15 49.72
N GLU A 548 97.43 -103.57 50.91
CA GLU A 548 98.06 -104.09 52.12
C GLU A 548 97.50 -105.46 52.54
N GLN A 549 96.19 -105.65 52.42
CA GLN A 549 95.54 -106.93 52.70
C GLN A 549 96.05 -108.03 51.75
N ASP A 550 96.18 -107.73 50.46
CA ASP A 550 96.73 -108.65 49.47
C ASP A 550 98.20 -108.98 49.77
N LEU A 551 99.00 -108.00 50.19
CA LEU A 551 100.38 -108.18 50.64
C LEU A 551 100.48 -109.07 51.88
N LEU A 552 99.59 -108.89 52.86
CA LEU A 552 99.52 -109.71 54.07
C LEU A 552 99.06 -111.14 53.76
N GLN A 553 98.10 -111.31 52.86
CA GLN A 553 97.67 -112.63 52.38
C GLN A 553 98.81 -113.36 51.65
N HIS A 554 99.56 -112.65 50.82
CA HIS A 554 100.75 -113.20 50.15
C HIS A 554 101.83 -113.62 51.17
N LYS A 555 102.09 -112.80 52.20
CA LYS A 555 103.03 -113.13 53.30
C LYS A 555 102.54 -114.33 54.14
N TYR A 556 101.24 -114.40 54.43
CA TYR A 556 100.63 -115.55 55.11
C TYR A 556 100.76 -116.84 54.28
N GLY A 557 100.56 -116.75 52.96
CA GLY A 557 100.80 -117.85 52.02
C GLY A 557 102.25 -118.36 52.06
N GLN A 558 103.23 -117.45 52.00
CA GLN A 558 104.65 -117.81 52.12
C GLN A 558 105.00 -118.48 53.46
N ALA A 559 104.41 -118.03 54.57
CA ALA A 559 104.64 -118.63 55.88
C ALA A 559 104.06 -120.06 55.97
N LYS A 560 102.89 -120.29 55.37
CA LYS A 560 102.23 -121.59 55.32
C LYS A 560 103.04 -122.63 54.52
N GLU A 561 103.64 -122.23 53.40
CA GLU A 561 104.51 -123.11 52.61
C GLU A 561 105.82 -123.49 53.33
N ARG A 562 106.39 -122.58 54.12
CA ARG A 562 107.60 -122.85 54.93
C ARG A 562 107.33 -123.87 56.05
N LEU A 563 106.16 -123.80 56.68
CA LEU A 563 105.70 -124.78 57.67
C LEU A 563 105.50 -126.18 57.06
N HIS A 564 104.98 -126.25 55.82
CA HIS A 564 104.80 -127.54 55.13
C HIS A 564 106.12 -128.18 54.66
N ARG A 565 107.16 -127.41 54.33
CA ARG A 565 108.49 -127.96 53.98
C ARG A 565 109.30 -128.45 55.19
N ALA A 566 109.10 -127.89 56.37
CA ALA A 566 109.76 -128.35 57.60
C ALA A 566 109.17 -129.68 58.14
N ALA A 567 107.88 -129.94 57.92
CA ALA A 567 107.20 -131.16 58.39
C ALA A 567 107.57 -132.44 57.59
N GLY A 568 108.21 -132.32 56.42
CA GLY A 568 108.49 -133.44 55.51
C GLY A 568 109.84 -134.16 55.71
N ALA A 569 110.77 -133.62 56.50
CA ALA A 569 112.18 -134.08 56.46
C ALA A 569 112.60 -135.13 57.51
N GLN A 570 111.74 -135.57 58.43
CA GLN A 570 112.12 -136.58 59.44
C GLN A 570 111.00 -137.59 59.77
N LYS A 571 110.93 -138.68 58.99
CA LYS A 571 110.24 -139.93 59.34
C LYS A 571 111.05 -141.13 58.81
N LYS A 572 111.86 -141.79 59.66
CA LYS A 572 112.28 -143.23 59.58
C LYS A 572 113.20 -143.63 60.76
N VAL A 573 112.68 -144.43 61.72
CA VAL A 573 113.30 -145.58 62.47
C VAL A 573 112.71 -145.76 63.90
N ARG A 574 111.92 -146.86 64.05
CA ARG A 574 111.54 -147.79 65.17
C ARG A 574 111.32 -147.39 66.67
N ARG A 575 110.15 -147.85 67.18
CA ARG A 575 109.68 -148.23 68.58
C ARG A 575 109.67 -147.12 69.66
N PRO A 576 109.01 -147.29 70.85
CA PRO A 576 107.72 -147.90 71.26
C PRO A 576 106.86 -146.92 72.16
N ALA A 577 105.73 -147.38 72.73
CA ALA A 577 105.09 -146.96 74.02
C ALA A 577 104.75 -145.47 74.39
N PHE A 578 103.56 -145.33 74.99
CA PHE A 578 102.99 -144.33 75.93
C PHE A 578 103.79 -143.06 76.44
N LEU A 579 103.09 -141.89 76.35
CA LEU A 579 103.12 -140.60 77.14
C LEU A 579 104.41 -139.72 77.12
N PRO A 580 104.43 -138.38 77.43
CA PRO A 580 103.43 -137.46 78.03
C PRO A 580 103.29 -136.01 77.42
N SER A 581 102.24 -135.30 77.89
CA SER A 581 102.00 -133.87 78.25
C SER A 581 102.75 -132.63 77.69
N SER A 582 101.91 -131.59 77.42
CA SER A 582 102.03 -130.14 77.78
C SER A 582 103.07 -129.26 77.05
N LEU A 583 102.95 -127.94 76.83
CA LEU A 583 102.16 -126.81 77.35
C LEU A 583 101.74 -125.90 76.14
N PHE A 584 100.59 -125.21 76.07
CA PHE A 584 100.16 -124.03 76.85
C PHE A 584 101.20 -122.86 76.80
N PRO A 585 100.87 -121.56 77.06
CA PRO A 585 99.65 -120.75 76.79
C PRO A 585 100.02 -119.23 76.63
N PRO A 586 99.43 -118.21 77.30
CA PRO A 586 98.06 -117.83 77.72
C PRO A 586 97.72 -116.36 77.22
N PRO A 587 97.03 -115.45 77.95
CA PRO A 587 95.58 -115.26 78.24
C PRO A 587 95.19 -113.76 77.94
N PRO A 588 94.40 -112.98 78.72
CA PRO A 588 93.33 -113.23 79.70
C PRO A 588 92.06 -112.32 79.56
N SER A 589 91.04 -112.66 80.36
CA SER A 589 90.27 -111.79 81.29
C SER A 589 89.20 -110.76 80.87
N ALA A 590 88.17 -110.79 81.74
CA ALA A 590 87.30 -109.71 82.26
C ALA A 590 86.17 -109.22 81.33
N GLN A 591 84.90 -109.37 81.69
CA GLN A 591 84.13 -108.72 82.76
C GLN A 591 84.09 -107.18 82.70
N VAL A 592 82.88 -106.69 83.00
CA VAL A 592 82.49 -105.37 83.52
C VAL A 592 81.90 -104.36 82.51
N THR A 593 80.60 -104.19 82.72
CA THR A 593 79.68 -103.04 82.60
C THR A 593 80.23 -101.60 82.60
N VAL A 594 79.48 -100.76 81.86
CA VAL A 594 79.01 -99.40 82.23
C VAL A 594 79.85 -98.17 81.84
N ARG A 595 79.21 -97.40 80.94
CA ARG A 595 79.07 -95.92 80.84
C ARG A 595 80.24 -95.02 80.43
N THR A 596 79.94 -94.38 79.29
CA THR A 596 79.85 -92.93 79.04
C THR A 596 81.10 -92.10 78.76
N LEU A 597 80.84 -91.19 77.80
CA LEU A 597 81.34 -89.84 77.59
C LEU A 597 82.47 -89.63 76.58
N SER A 598 82.09 -88.84 75.57
CA SER A 598 82.73 -87.56 75.25
C SER A 598 83.87 -87.59 74.23
N SER A 599 83.50 -87.13 73.03
CA SER A 599 84.05 -85.91 72.41
C SER A 599 84.72 -86.10 71.04
N ASN A 600 84.23 -85.25 70.15
CA ASN A 600 84.97 -84.45 69.20
C ASN A 600 85.23 -84.95 67.77
N GLN A 601 84.74 -84.07 66.88
CA GLN A 601 85.09 -83.80 65.49
C GLN A 601 84.63 -84.81 64.42
N HIS A 602 84.14 -84.43 63.24
CA HIS A 602 83.37 -83.26 62.75
C HIS A 602 83.05 -83.53 61.27
N ASN A 603 81.87 -83.11 60.82
CA ASN A 603 81.47 -82.79 59.44
C ASN A 603 81.42 -83.99 58.44
N PHE A 604 80.48 -84.11 57.50
CA PHE A 604 79.65 -83.10 56.84
C PHE A 604 78.18 -83.56 56.70
N TYR A 605 77.30 -82.57 56.78
CA TYR A 605 75.84 -82.62 56.67
C TYR A 605 75.38 -82.60 55.20
N PHE A 606 74.19 -83.16 54.93
CA PHE A 606 73.19 -82.49 54.10
C PHE A 606 71.79 -82.63 54.70
N LEU A 607 71.18 -81.47 54.93
CA LEU A 607 69.89 -81.22 55.57
C LEU A 607 68.73 -81.39 54.57
N LYS A 608 67.60 -81.94 55.01
CA LYS A 608 66.27 -81.60 54.50
C LYS A 608 65.35 -81.26 55.67
N ILE A 609 64.73 -80.09 55.56
CA ILE A 609 64.06 -79.31 56.60
C ILE A 609 62.66 -79.87 56.90
N PHE A 610 62.33 -79.86 58.19
CA PHE A 610 61.04 -80.13 58.81
C PHE A 610 60.01 -79.02 58.48
N SER A 611 58.77 -79.43 58.23
CA SER A 611 57.58 -78.57 58.38
C SER A 611 56.98 -78.81 59.77
N PHE A 612 56.72 -77.73 60.51
CA PHE A 612 55.90 -77.75 61.72
C PHE A 612 54.77 -76.72 61.61
N ASN A 613 53.70 -77.05 62.31
CA ASN A 613 52.34 -76.57 62.18
C ASN A 613 51.93 -75.80 63.47
N LEU A 614 50.84 -75.02 63.37
CA LEU A 614 50.05 -74.39 64.47
C LEU A 614 50.70 -73.17 65.18
N GLY A 615 50.02 -72.07 65.50
CA GLY A 615 48.62 -71.67 65.43
C GLY A 615 48.34 -70.57 66.47
N PHE A 616 47.35 -69.68 66.21
CA PHE A 616 46.59 -68.87 67.19
C PHE A 616 47.38 -67.80 68.02
N ASN A 617 46.89 -66.63 68.49
CA ASN A 617 45.53 -66.13 68.73
C ASN A 617 45.54 -64.62 69.19
N VAL A 618 44.47 -63.89 68.85
CA VAL A 618 43.73 -62.79 69.53
C VAL A 618 44.36 -61.41 69.94
N PHE A 619 43.46 -60.41 69.89
CA PHE A 619 43.34 -59.10 70.58
C PHE A 619 43.99 -57.91 69.89
N SER A 620 43.46 -56.69 69.88
CA SER A 620 42.13 -56.07 70.01
C SER A 620 42.41 -54.56 70.06
N ILE A 621 41.56 -53.77 69.41
CA ILE A 621 40.96 -52.51 69.92
C ILE A 621 41.88 -51.32 70.34
N SER A 622 41.47 -50.16 69.82
CA SER A 622 41.59 -48.77 70.36
C SER A 622 42.83 -47.94 70.04
N VAL A 623 42.67 -46.86 69.24
CA VAL A 623 42.42 -45.44 69.65
C VAL A 623 43.75 -44.84 70.17
N GLU A 624 44.37 -43.83 69.56
CA GLU A 624 43.93 -42.42 69.55
C GLU A 624 44.94 -41.53 68.78
N SER A 625 44.43 -40.47 68.15
CA SER A 625 45.04 -39.13 67.97
C SER A 625 46.33 -38.94 67.14
N MET A 626 46.20 -38.31 65.96
CA MET A 626 46.61 -36.90 65.77
C MET A 626 46.32 -36.40 64.34
N LYS A 627 45.54 -35.30 64.30
CA LYS A 627 45.24 -34.34 63.20
C LYS A 627 44.17 -34.70 62.17
#